data_AF-A0A7Y1VRZ5-F1
#
_entry.id   AF-A0A7Y1VRZ5-F1
#
_cell.length_a   1.000
_cell.length_b   1.000
_cell.length_c   1.000
_cell.angle_alpha   90.00
_cell.angle_beta   90.00
_cell.angle_gamma   90.00
#
_symmetry.space_group_name_H-M   'P 1'
#
loop_
_entity.id
_entity.type
_entity.pdbx_description
1 polymer ?
#
loop_
_entity_poly.entity_id
_entity_poly.type
_entity_poly.pdbx_seq_one_letter_code
_entity_poly.pdbx_strand_id
1 'polypeptide(L)' 'MPKYDINDPTDQDIMRSNFDIITHREWDQYIAKATERNLGPKNINILQTASRKAGISKYMSPKVINWVLELVDQLDEEE' A
#
# COMPACT_ATOMS: atom_id res chain seq x y z
N MET A 1 -6.48 9.00 3.21
CA MET A 1 -5.49 9.98 2.67
C MET A 1 -6.12 10.95 1.66
N PRO A 2 -5.42 12.04 1.25
CA PRO A 2 -5.80 12.83 0.06
C PRO A 2 -5.96 11.95 -1.19
N LYS A 3 -6.93 12.29 -2.05
CA LYS A 3 -7.09 11.63 -3.36
C LYS A 3 -5.94 12.03 -4.28
N TYR A 4 -5.06 11.08 -4.59
CA TYR A 4 -3.99 11.29 -5.56
C TYR A 4 -4.52 11.31 -6.99
N ASP A 5 -4.09 12.28 -7.80
CA ASP A 5 -4.22 12.22 -9.25
C ASP A 5 -3.10 11.35 -9.83
N ILE A 6 -3.48 10.15 -10.27
CA ILE A 6 -2.56 9.18 -10.88
C ILE A 6 -1.86 9.74 -12.15
N ASN A 7 -2.40 10.79 -12.77
CA ASN A 7 -1.78 11.41 -13.94
C ASN A 7 -0.84 12.57 -13.59
N ASP A 8 -0.87 13.08 -12.36
CA ASP A 8 0.04 14.13 -11.92
C ASP A 8 1.38 13.53 -11.43
N PRO A 9 2.53 13.91 -12.02
CA PRO A 9 3.82 13.37 -11.61
C PRO A 9 4.19 13.62 -10.15
N THR A 10 3.75 14.75 -9.57
CA THR A 10 4.01 15.11 -8.17
C THR A 10 3.27 14.17 -7.24
N ASP A 11 1.98 13.95 -7.50
CA ASP A 11 1.18 13.01 -6.72
C ASP A 11 1.74 11.59 -6.81
N GLN A 12 2.20 11.16 -7.99
CA GLN A 12 2.87 9.87 -8.12
C GLN A 12 4.16 9.76 -7.28
N ASP A 13 4.96 10.83 -7.20
CA ASP A 13 6.17 10.85 -6.37
C ASP A 13 5.83 10.83 -4.87
N ILE A 14 4.79 11.55 -4.45
CA ILE A 14 4.28 11.52 -3.07
C ILE A 14 3.79 10.11 -2.73
N MET A 15 2.99 9.48 -3.59
CA MET A 15 2.51 8.12 -3.40
C MET A 15 3.67 7.12 -3.26
N ARG A 16 4.69 7.23 -4.11
CA ARG A 16 5.89 6.39 -4.04
C ARG A 16 6.61 6.57 -2.71
N SER A 17 6.81 7.82 -2.27
CA SER A 17 7.44 8.13 -0.99
C SER A 17 6.64 7.57 0.19
N ASN A 18 5.32 7.75 0.20
CA ASN A 18 4.42 7.24 1.25
C ASN A 18 4.34 5.72 1.27
N PHE A 19 4.52 5.07 0.12
CA PHE A 19 4.60 3.62 0.05
C PHE A 19 5.95 3.11 0.57
N ASP A 20 7.05 3.75 0.17
CA ASP A 20 8.41 3.30 0.50
C ASP A 20 8.81 3.59 1.95
N ILE A 21 8.12 4.52 2.64
CA ILE A 21 8.36 4.78 4.07
C ILE A 21 7.79 3.69 4.97
N ILE A 22 6.80 2.91 4.51
CA ILE A 22 6.19 1.82 5.28
C ILE A 22 7.24 0.72 5.47
N THR A 23 7.62 0.49 6.71
CA THR A 23 8.64 -0.48 7.10
C THR A 23 8.14 -1.91 6.92
N HIS A 24 9.06 -2.87 6.77
CA HIS A 24 8.70 -4.29 6.70
C HIS A 24 7.85 -4.76 7.89
N ARG A 25 8.12 -4.24 9.09
CA ARG A 25 7.34 -4.56 10.30
C ARG A 25 5.90 -4.07 10.20
N GLU A 26 5.69 -2.87 9.67
CA GLU A 26 4.34 -2.33 9.46
C GLU A 26 3.60 -3.13 8.38
N TRP A 27 4.28 -3.51 7.29
CA TRP A 27 3.69 -4.42 6.30
C TRP A 27 3.24 -5.75 6.89
N ASP A 28 4.03 -6.36 7.77
CA ASP A 28 3.65 -7.60 8.45
C ASP A 28 2.39 -7.40 9.31
N GLN A 29 2.27 -6.24 9.97
CA GLN A 29 1.07 -5.88 10.73
C GLN A 29 -0.15 -5.72 9.80
N TYR A 30 -0.02 -5.04 8.67
CA TYR A 30 -1.11 -4.89 7.70
C TYR A 30 -1.55 -6.24 7.11
N ILE A 31 -0.61 -7.13 6.80
CA ILE A 31 -0.91 -8.48 6.32
C ILE A 31 -1.66 -9.29 7.38
N ALA A 32 -1.24 -9.19 8.65
CA ALA A 32 -1.93 -9.83 9.77
C ALA A 32 -3.34 -9.27 9.93
N LYS A 33 -3.51 -7.94 10.01
CA LYS A 33 -4.83 -7.28 10.08
C LYS A 33 -5.73 -7.71 8.92
N ALA A 34 -5.22 -7.74 7.69
CA ALA A 34 -5.98 -8.16 6.52
C ALA A 34 -6.41 -9.65 6.56
N THR A 35 -5.56 -10.50 7.15
CA THR A 35 -5.84 -11.92 7.35
C THR A 35 -6.90 -12.13 8.43
N GLU A 36 -6.78 -11.44 9.56
CA GLU A 36 -7.74 -11.48 10.67
C GLU A 36 -9.13 -10.99 10.22
N ARG A 37 -9.17 -9.93 9.40
CA ARG A 37 -10.40 -9.39 8.82
C ARG A 37 -10.93 -10.18 7.62
N ASN A 38 -10.21 -11.22 7.19
CA ASN A 38 -10.60 -12.08 6.08
C ASN A 38 -10.89 -11.30 4.78
N LEU A 39 -10.07 -10.27 4.46
CA LEU A 39 -10.20 -9.39 3.28
C LEU A 39 -10.00 -10.10 1.92
N GLY A 40 -9.89 -11.43 1.93
CA GLY A 40 -9.74 -12.26 0.76
C GLY A 40 -8.30 -12.35 0.24
N PRO A 41 -7.99 -13.42 -0.51
CA PRO A 41 -6.63 -13.73 -0.92
C PRO A 41 -6.02 -12.68 -1.85
N LYS A 42 -6.84 -11.97 -2.64
CA LYS A 42 -6.35 -10.91 -3.54
C LYS A 42 -5.71 -9.75 -2.77
N ASN A 43 -6.36 -9.30 -1.69
CA ASN A 43 -5.88 -8.19 -0.85
C ASN A 43 -4.65 -8.60 -0.05
N ILE A 44 -4.64 -9.82 0.50
CA ILE A 44 -3.49 -10.36 1.23
C ILE A 44 -2.28 -10.51 0.29
N ASN A 45 -2.48 -11.07 -0.90
CA ASN A 45 -1.39 -11.28 -1.87
C ASN A 45 -0.79 -9.96 -2.38
N ILE A 46 -1.59 -8.90 -2.54
CA ILE A 46 -1.05 -7.60 -2.95
C ILE A 46 -0.25 -6.97 -1.82
N LEU A 47 -0.68 -7.06 -0.56
CA LEU A 47 0.09 -6.56 0.60
C LEU A 47 1.43 -7.31 0.75
N GLN A 48 1.44 -8.64 0.58
CA GLN A 48 2.67 -9.42 0.55
C GLN A 48 3.59 -9.04 -0.62
N THR A 49 3.03 -8.68 -1.77
CA THR A 49 3.80 -8.19 -2.91
C THR A 49 4.36 -6.79 -2.61
N ALA A 50 3.56 -5.93 -1.99
CA ALA A 50 3.96 -4.58 -1.60
C ALA A 50 5.12 -4.59 -0.60
N SER A 51 5.05 -5.44 0.44
CA SER A 51 6.14 -5.63 1.42
C SER A 51 7.49 -5.96 0.75
N ARG A 52 7.49 -6.78 -0.30
CA ARG A 52 8.70 -7.15 -1.05
C ARG A 52 9.21 -6.06 -2.00
N LYS A 53 8.39 -5.03 -2.25
CA LYS A 53 8.68 -3.91 -3.16
C LYS A 53 8.87 -2.58 -2.42
N ALA A 54 8.72 -2.56 -1.11
CA ALA A 54 9.04 -1.42 -0.27
C ALA A 54 10.51 -1.00 -0.49
N GLY A 55 10.74 0.30 -0.72
CA GLY A 55 12.04 0.88 -1.08
C GLY A 55 12.38 0.83 -2.57
N ILE A 56 11.54 0.18 -3.40
CA ILE A 56 11.70 0.10 -4.86
C ILE A 56 10.39 0.35 -5.61
N SER A 57 9.48 1.15 -5.03
CA SER A 57 8.16 1.49 -5.60
C SER A 57 8.23 2.08 -7.02
N LYS A 58 9.35 2.69 -7.42
CA LYS A 58 9.58 3.21 -8.78
C LYS A 58 9.40 2.19 -9.91
N TYR A 59 9.40 0.90 -9.61
CA TYR A 59 9.14 -0.18 -10.58
C TYR A 59 7.70 -0.73 -10.51
N MET A 60 6.84 -0.15 -9.68
CA MET A 60 5.43 -0.49 -9.58
C MET A 60 4.56 0.51 -10.36
N SER A 61 3.44 0.04 -10.89
CA SER A 61 2.47 0.92 -11.52
C SER A 61 1.86 1.86 -10.48
N PRO A 62 1.71 3.17 -10.79
CA PRO A 62 1.03 4.12 -9.90
C PRO A 62 -0.36 3.65 -9.45
N LYS A 63 -1.12 2.98 -10.34
CA LYS A 63 -2.44 2.42 -10.00
C LYS A 63 -2.37 1.37 -8.89
N VAL A 64 -1.31 0.55 -8.91
CA VAL A 64 -1.12 -0.49 -7.90
C VAL A 64 -0.69 0.13 -6.58
N ILE A 65 0.19 1.13 -6.61
CA ILE A 65 0.59 1.88 -5.41
C ILE A 65 -0.64 2.53 -4.78
N ASN A 66 -1.49 3.19 -5.59
CA ASN A 66 -2.73 3.79 -5.09
C ASN A 66 -3.61 2.77 -4.39
N TRP A 67 -3.86 1.63 -5.05
CA TRP A 67 -4.70 0.56 -4.47
C TRP A 67 -4.13 0.04 -3.15
N VAL A 68 -2.81 -0.14 -3.05
CA VAL A 68 -2.19 -0.60 -1.80
C VAL A 68 -2.30 0.46 -0.71
N LEU A 69 -2.08 1.74 -1.01
CA LEU A 69 -2.22 2.82 -0.03
C LEU A 69 -3.66 2.95 0.45
N GLU A 70 -4.65 2.82 -0.44
CA GLU A 70 -6.07 2.78 -0.07
C GLU A 70 -6.39 1.59 0.86
N LEU A 71 -5.76 0.44 0.63
CA LEU A 71 -5.94 -0.74 1.46
C LEU A 71 -5.28 -0.57 2.85
N VAL A 72 -4.11 0.06 2.90
CA VAL A 72 -3.42 0.42 4.16
C VAL A 72 -4.28 1.40 4.95
N ASP A 73 -4.77 2.46 4.31
CA ASP A 73 -5.67 3.44 4.93
C ASP A 73 -6.92 2.77 5.50
N GLN A 74 -7.57 1.87 4.74
CA GLN A 74 -8.73 1.11 5.23
C GLN A 74 -8.39 0.26 6.46
N LEU A 75 -7.18 -0.32 6.50
CA LEU A 75 -6.74 -1.13 7.63
C LEU A 75 -6.45 -0.31 8.89
N ASP A 76 -5.98 0.93 8.72
CA ASP A 76 -5.68 1.88 9.80
C ASP A 76 -6.90 2.67 10.29
N GLU A 77 -7.83 3.08 9.41
CA GLU A 77 -9.03 3.84 9.81
C GLU A 77 -10.01 3.03 10.67
N GLU A 78 -9.91 1.70 10.67
CA GLU A 78 -10.73 0.79 11.48
C GLU A 78 -10.05 0.37 12.80
N GLU A 79 -9.07 1.14 13.29
CA GLU A 79 -8.47 1.05 14.64
C GLU A 79 -9.12 2.04 15.64
#